data_AF-A0A2X4V172-F1
#
_entry.id   AF-A0A2X4V172-F1
#
_cell.length_a   1.000
_cell.length_b   1.000
_cell.length_c   1.000
_cell.angle_alpha   90.00
_cell.angle_beta   90.00
_cell.angle_gamma   90.00
#
_symmetry.space_group_name_H-M   'P 1'
#
loop_
_entity.id
_entity.type
_entity.pdbx_description
1 polymer ?
#
loop_
_entity_poly.entity_id
_entity_poly.type
_entity_poly.pdbx_seq_one_letter_code
_entity_poly.pdbx_strand_id
1 'polypeptide(L)' 'MASAKEAIQQIIGEMVVKLCDKNLPIDRQSIIEKLLRVISKEAEGSERSRIATMALESLNRAEAKV' A
#
# COMPACT_ATOMS: atom_id res chain seq x y z
N MET A 1 -5.72 -14.63 12.57
CA MET A 1 -4.74 -13.63 12.11
C MET A 1 -4.72 -13.69 10.59
N ALA A 2 -4.94 -12.57 9.91
CA ALA A 2 -4.77 -12.51 8.46
C ALA A 2 -3.30 -12.83 8.12
N SER A 3 -3.08 -13.62 7.07
CA SER A 3 -1.73 -13.84 6.57
C SER A 3 -1.10 -12.53 6.09
N ALA A 4 0.23 -12.46 6.06
CA ALA A 4 0.95 -11.29 5.54
C ALA A 4 0.47 -10.88 4.13
N LYS A 5 0.16 -11.86 3.29
CA LYS A 5 -0.37 -11.64 1.93
C LYS A 5 -1.74 -10.97 1.96
N GLU A 6 -2.65 -11.44 2.80
CA GLU A 6 -3.99 -10.86 2.94
C GLU A 6 -3.93 -9.44 3.50
N ALA A 7 -3.05 -9.18 4.48
CA ALA A 7 -2.85 -7.85 5.03
C ALA A 7 -2.33 -6.86 3.96
N ILE A 8 -1.38 -7.29 3.12
CA ILE A 8 -0.88 -6.50 1.98
C ILE A 8 -2.01 -6.23 0.98
N GLN A 9 -2.80 -7.25 0.62
CA GLN A 9 -3.92 -7.09 -0.31
C GLN A 9 -4.98 -6.12 0.24
N GLN A 10 -5.29 -6.21 1.54
CA GLN A 10 -6.23 -5.31 2.19
C GLN A 10 -5.76 -3.86 2.16
N ILE A 11 -4.50 -3.57 2.50
CA ILE A 11 -4.02 -2.19 2.50
C ILE A 11 -3.94 -1.61 1.09
N ILE A 12 -3.56 -2.42 0.08
CA ILE A 12 -3.57 -2.00 -1.32
C ILE A 12 -5.01 -1.71 -1.77
N GLY A 13 -5.96 -2.60 -1.44
CA GLY A 13 -7.38 -2.41 -1.72
C GLY A 13 -7.93 -1.12 -1.10
N GLU A 14 -7.55 -0.83 0.15
CA GLU A 14 -7.92 0.42 0.82
C GLU A 14 -7.38 1.65 0.07
N MET A 15 -6.14 1.59 -0.43
CA MET A 15 -5.56 2.71 -1.20
C MET A 15 -6.27 2.89 -2.54
N VAL A 16 -6.63 1.81 -3.23
CA VAL A 16 -7.41 1.83 -4.47
C VAL A 16 -8.78 2.48 -4.23
N VAL A 17 -9.52 2.05 -3.20
CA VAL A 17 -10.82 2.65 -2.85
C VAL A 17 -10.66 4.15 -2.59
N LYS A 18 -9.64 4.56 -1.82
CA LYS A 18 -9.36 5.99 -1.56
C LYS A 18 -8.93 6.79 -2.79
N LEU A 19 -8.50 6.16 -3.87
CA LEU A 19 -8.24 6.80 -5.15
C LEU A 19 -9.54 6.94 -5.94
N CYS A 20 -10.37 5.88 -5.98
CA CYS A 20 -11.71 5.90 -6.54
C CYS A 20 -12.57 7.02 -5.94
N ASP A 21 -12.65 7.09 -4.61
CA ASP A 21 -13.46 8.09 -3.87
C ASP A 21 -13.06 9.53 -4.21
N LYS A 22 -11.83 9.73 -4.68
CA LYS A 22 -11.27 11.04 -5.02
C LYS A 22 -11.21 11.28 -6.53
N ASN A 23 -11.74 10.37 -7.36
CA ASN A 23 -11.60 10.39 -8.81
C ASN A 23 -10.15 10.61 -9.27
N LEU A 24 -9.19 9.98 -8.57
CA LEU A 24 -7.78 10.04 -8.92
C LEU A 24 -7.38 8.84 -9.79
N PRO A 25 -6.30 8.95 -10.59
CA PRO A 25 -5.77 7.82 -11.34
C PRO A 25 -5.50 6.61 -10.43
N ILE A 26 -5.88 5.43 -10.92
CA ILE A 26 -5.63 4.14 -10.26
C ILE A 26 -4.51 3.45 -11.02
N ASP A 27 -3.32 4.00 -10.87
CA ASP A 27 -2.09 3.42 -11.37
C ASP A 27 -1.14 3.07 -10.22
N ARG A 28 -0.09 2.33 -10.55
CA ARG A 28 0.89 1.87 -9.56
C ARG A 28 1.53 3.03 -8.80
N GLN A 29 1.86 4.13 -9.48
CA GLN A 29 2.50 5.29 -8.88
C GLN A 29 1.58 5.95 -7.85
N SER A 30 0.30 6.09 -8.18
CA SER A 30 -0.72 6.66 -7.31
C SER A 30 -0.94 5.82 -6.05
N ILE A 31 -0.89 4.49 -6.18
CA ILE A 31 -0.96 3.56 -5.04
C ILE A 31 0.30 3.68 -4.17
N ILE A 32 1.49 3.74 -4.78
CA ILE A 32 2.77 3.92 -4.08
C ILE A 32 2.77 5.22 -3.26
N GLU A 33 2.37 6.33 -3.87
CA GLU A 33 2.31 7.62 -3.18
C GLU A 33 1.35 7.59 -1.98
N LYS A 34 0.23 6.90 -2.11
CA LYS A 34 -0.72 6.72 -1.00
C LYS A 34 -0.12 5.87 0.12
N LEU A 35 0.58 4.79 -0.20
CA LEU A 35 1.27 3.95 0.79
C LEU A 35 2.37 4.72 1.51
N LEU A 36 3.18 5.51 0.79
CA LEU A 36 4.18 6.39 1.39
C LEU A 36 3.57 7.39 2.37
N ARG A 37 2.41 7.98 2.02
CA ARG A 37 1.67 8.87 2.93
C ARG A 37 1.12 8.15 4.16
N VAL A 38 0.80 6.86 4.07
CA VAL A 38 0.42 6.06 5.24
C VAL A 38 1.65 5.89 6.14
N ILE A 39 2.76 5.41 5.58
CA ILE A 39 4.01 5.20 6.33
C ILE A 39 4.44 6.48 7.05
N SER A 40 4.34 7.65 6.40
CA SER A 40 4.75 8.94 6.99
C SER A 40 3.81 9.46 8.08
N LYS A 41 2.56 8.99 8.15
CA LYS A 41 1.55 9.46 9.10
C LYS A 41 1.37 8.54 10.30
N GLU A 42 1.70 7.28 10.13
CA GLU A 42 1.63 6.28 11.18
C GLU A 42 2.80 6.41 12.15
N ALA A 43 2.59 5.97 13.40
CA ALA A 43 3.69 5.88 14.35
C ALA A 43 4.75 4.91 13.84
N GLU A 44 6.03 5.25 14.07
CA GLU A 44 7.15 4.38 13.69
C GLU A 44 6.99 3.00 14.34
N GLY A 45 7.09 1.95 13.52
CA GLY A 45 6.94 0.57 13.98
C GLY A 45 5.50 0.10 14.22
N SER A 46 4.48 0.92 13.94
CA SER A 46 3.08 0.47 14.01
C SER A 46 2.80 -0.70 13.04
N GLU A 47 1.85 -1.56 13.39
CA GLU A 47 1.40 -2.67 12.54
C GLU A 47 1.04 -2.17 11.13
N ARG A 48 0.31 -1.06 11.06
CA ARG A 48 -0.13 -0.45 9.81
C ARG A 48 1.02 0.12 8.99
N SER A 49 1.99 0.75 9.64
CA SER A 49 3.24 1.22 8.99
C SER A 49 4.03 0.04 8.42
N ARG A 50 4.18 -1.05 9.20
CA ARG A 50 4.84 -2.28 8.75
C ARG A 50 4.15 -2.91 7.54
N ILE A 51 2.83 -3.07 7.58
CA ILE A 51 2.06 -3.64 6.47
C ILE A 51 2.17 -2.74 5.22
N ALA A 52 2.13 -1.41 5.37
CA ALA A 52 2.29 -0.47 4.27
C ALA A 52 3.69 -0.58 3.62
N THR A 53 4.74 -0.73 4.42
CA THR A 53 6.11 -0.96 3.94
C THR A 53 6.20 -2.28 3.17
N MET A 54 5.63 -3.37 3.70
CA MET A 54 5.62 -4.67 3.01
C MET A 54 4.85 -4.62 1.68
N ALA A 55 3.75 -3.87 1.64
CA ALA A 55 3.00 -3.66 0.41
C ALA A 55 3.82 -2.88 -0.63
N LEU A 56 4.53 -1.83 -0.21
CA LEU A 56 5.43 -1.06 -1.06
C LEU A 56 6.55 -1.94 -1.64
N GLU A 57 7.21 -2.74 -0.81
CA GLU A 57 8.24 -3.70 -1.26
C GLU A 57 7.67 -4.71 -2.26
N SER A 58 6.44 -5.19 -2.04
CA SER A 58 5.78 -6.14 -2.94
C SER A 58 5.51 -5.52 -4.31
N LEU A 59 5.05 -4.26 -4.36
CA LEU A 59 4.84 -3.52 -5.60
C LEU A 59 6.15 -3.23 -6.34
N ASN A 60 7.26 -3.02 -5.62
CA ASN A 60 8.59 -2.83 -6.20
C ASN A 60 9.17 -4.12 -6.77
N ARG A 61 9.01 -5.25 -6.08
CA ARG A 61 9.47 -6.55 -6.57
C ARG A 61 8.69 -7.07 -7.77
N ALA A 62 7.41 -6.72 -7.89
CA ALA A 62 6.59 -7.09 -9.04
C ALA A 62 7.09 -6.45 -10.35
N GLU A 63 7.62 -5.22 -10.27
CA GLU A 63 8.20 -4.50 -11.42
C GLU A 63 9.51 -5.15 -11.90
N ALA A 64 10.37 -5.63 -10.99
CA ALA A 64 11.62 -6.28 -11.35
C ALA A 64 11.47 -7.64 -12.08
N LYS A 65 10.24 -8.13 -12.26
CA LYS A 65 9.93 -9.40 -12.93
C LYS A 65 9.31 -9.21 -14.33
N VAL A 66 9.14 -7.95 -14.78
CA VAL A 66 8.62 -7.58 -16.10
C VAL A 66 9.76 -6.98 -16.91
#